data_AF-A0A3M1FR39-F1
#
_entry.id   AF-A0A3M1FR39-F1
#
_cell.length_a   1.000
_cell.length_b   1.000
_cell.length_c   1.000
_cell.angle_alpha   90.00
_cell.angle_beta   90.00
_cell.angle_gamma   90.00
#
_symmetry.space_group_name_H-M   'P 1'
#
loop_
_entity.id
_entity.type
_entity.pdbx_description
1 polymer ?
#
loop_
_entity_poly.entity_id
_entity_poly.type
_entity_poly.pdbx_seq_one_letter_code
_entity_poly.pdbx_strand_id
1 'polypeptide(L)'
;MPAAYKLELSDEQKAELEAIRRRHPKAYVRERAAAILKVAEGLSIRQVALRGLLHRREPETVKGWIERYLAEGTKGLEIRPGRGRKPVFSPSG
;
A
#
# COMPACT_ATOMS: atom_id res chain seq x y z
N MET A 1 -7.99 -12.60 -20.25
CA MET A 1 -8.04 -12.58 -18.76
C MET A 1 -6.85 -11.76 -18.29
N PRO A 2 -7.00 -10.76 -17.40
CA PRO A 2 -5.83 -10.00 -16.94
C PRO A 2 -4.89 -10.95 -16.19
N ALA A 3 -3.61 -10.95 -16.56
CA ALA A 3 -2.59 -11.76 -15.90
C ALA A 3 -2.63 -11.50 -14.40
N ALA A 4 -2.82 -12.56 -13.61
CA ALA A 4 -2.85 -12.46 -12.16
C ALA A 4 -1.47 -11.99 -11.71
N TYR A 5 -1.40 -10.77 -11.18
CA TYR A 5 -0.23 -10.31 -10.44
C TYR A 5 -0.14 -11.16 -9.18
N LYS A 6 0.69 -12.21 -9.20
CA LYS A 6 0.82 -13.16 -8.09
C LYS A 6 1.82 -12.58 -7.08
N LEU A 7 1.29 -12.06 -5.99
CA LEU A 7 2.08 -11.63 -4.85
C LEU A 7 2.21 -12.79 -3.87
N GLU A 8 3.41 -13.36 -3.76
CA GLU A 8 3.68 -14.40 -2.77
C GLU A 8 4.17 -13.76 -1.47
N LEU A 9 3.47 -14.05 -0.37
CA LEU A 9 3.81 -13.59 0.97
C LEU A 9 4.13 -14.82 1.83
N SER A 10 5.16 -14.74 2.65
CA SER A 10 5.39 -15.72 3.71
C SER A 10 4.29 -15.65 4.77
N ASP A 11 4.13 -16.68 5.57
CA ASP A 11 3.10 -16.71 6.60
C ASP A 11 3.38 -15.67 7.70
N GLU A 12 4.64 -15.36 7.98
CA GLU A 12 5.03 -14.25 8.87
C GLU A 12 4.62 -12.89 8.29
N GLN A 13 4.87 -12.67 6.99
CA GLN A 13 4.49 -11.43 6.30
C GLN A 13 2.97 -11.23 6.27
N LYS A 14 2.21 -12.31 6.03
CA LYS A 14 0.74 -12.28 6.10
C LYS A 14 0.28 -11.91 7.51
N ALA A 15 0.81 -12.58 8.53
CA ALA A 15 0.45 -12.30 9.93
C ALA A 15 0.77 -10.86 10.34
N GLU A 16 1.92 -10.32 9.92
CA GLU A 16 2.30 -8.94 10.16
C GLU A 16 1.32 -7.95 9.50
N LEU A 17 1.00 -8.16 8.22
CA LEU A 17 0.05 -7.33 7.48
C LEU A 17 -1.36 -7.41 8.07
N GLU A 18 -1.80 -8.58 8.55
CA GLU A 18 -3.08 -8.74 9.22
C GLU A 18 -3.13 -7.98 10.56
N ALA A 19 -2.05 -8.04 11.34
CA ALA A 19 -1.93 -7.29 12.58
C ALA A 19 -1.98 -5.78 12.31
N ILE A 20 -1.26 -5.30 11.29
CA ILE A 20 -1.29 -3.90 10.84
C ILE A 20 -2.70 -3.51 10.42
N ARG A 21 -3.32 -4.29 9.53
CA ARG A 21 -4.70 -4.05 9.05
C ARG A 21 -5.68 -3.92 10.21
N ARG A 22 -5.51 -4.73 11.26
CA ARG A 22 -6.44 -4.77 12.41
C ARG A 22 -6.20 -3.65 13.42
N ARG A 23 -4.95 -3.30 13.72
CA ARG A 23 -4.60 -2.51 14.92
C ARG A 23 -3.86 -1.20 14.64
N HIS A 24 -3.31 -1.00 13.44
CA HIS A 24 -2.44 0.16 13.19
C HIS A 24 -3.21 1.48 13.38
N PRO A 25 -2.67 2.49 14.09
CA PRO A 25 -3.41 3.72 14.42
C PRO A 25 -3.80 4.54 13.18
N LYS A 26 -2.93 4.59 12.17
CA LYS A 26 -3.15 5.35 10.93
C LYS A 26 -4.04 4.57 9.96
N ALA A 27 -5.21 5.12 9.63
CA ALA A 27 -6.21 4.48 8.75
C ALA A 27 -5.67 4.14 7.35
N TYR A 28 -4.89 5.04 6.75
CA TYR A 28 -4.34 4.79 5.42
C TYR A 28 -3.35 3.62 5.40
N VAL A 29 -2.64 3.35 6.49
CA VAL A 29 -1.72 2.20 6.59
C VAL A 29 -2.52 0.90 6.64
N ARG A 30 -3.63 0.88 7.39
CA ARG A 30 -4.57 -0.26 7.40
C ARG A 30 -5.14 -0.54 6.01
N GLU A 31 -5.51 0.51 5.27
CA GLU A 31 -6.00 0.40 3.89
C GLU A 31 -4.96 -0.23 2.97
N ARG A 32 -3.70 0.23 3.03
CA ARG A 32 -2.60 -0.33 2.22
C ARG A 32 -2.33 -1.80 2.55
N ALA A 33 -2.28 -2.16 3.83
CA ALA A 33 -2.12 -3.54 4.26
C ALA A 33 -3.27 -4.43 3.76
N ALA A 34 -4.52 -3.95 3.85
CA ALA A 34 -5.69 -4.67 3.32
C ALA A 34 -5.61 -4.87 1.79
N ALA A 35 -5.09 -3.89 1.05
CA ALA A 35 -4.94 -3.99 -0.39
C ALA A 35 -3.93 -5.09 -0.77
N ILE A 36 -2.78 -5.12 -0.09
CA ILE A 36 -1.71 -6.09 -0.33
C ILE A 36 -2.17 -7.51 0.00
N LEU A 37 -2.83 -7.71 1.15
CA LEU A 37 -3.39 -9.02 1.53
C LEU A 37 -4.36 -9.56 0.47
N LYS A 38 -5.28 -8.72 -0.02
CA LYS A 38 -6.26 -9.13 -1.05
C LYS A 38 -5.60 -9.52 -2.37
N VAL A 39 -4.52 -8.83 -2.75
CA VAL A 39 -3.77 -9.20 -3.96
C VAL A 39 -3.02 -10.52 -3.75
N ALA A 40 -2.47 -10.75 -2.55
CA ALA A 40 -1.85 -12.03 -2.20
C ALA A 40 -2.86 -13.19 -2.12
N GLU A 41 -4.12 -12.91 -1.78
CA GLU A 41 -5.24 -13.85 -1.85
C GLU A 41 -5.69 -14.16 -3.30
N GLY A 42 -5.07 -13.53 -4.30
CA GLY A 42 -5.31 -13.78 -5.73
C GLY A 42 -6.29 -12.82 -6.40
N LEU A 43 -6.78 -11.79 -5.71
CA LEU A 43 -7.56 -10.74 -6.38
C LEU A 43 -6.65 -9.88 -7.28
N SER A 44 -7.14 -9.52 -8.46
CA SER A 44 -6.39 -8.60 -9.32
C SER A 44 -6.32 -7.20 -8.70
N ILE A 45 -5.23 -6.47 -8.97
CA ILE A 45 -5.04 -5.07 -8.54
C ILE A 45 -6.26 -4.22 -8.90
N ARG A 46 -6.82 -4.39 -10.10
CA ARG A 46 -8.02 -3.67 -10.55
C ARG A 46 -9.26 -4.00 -9.72
N GLN A 47 -9.49 -5.26 -9.38
CA GLN A 47 -10.61 -5.66 -8.51
C GLN A 47 -10.46 -5.04 -7.11
N VAL A 48 -9.25 -5.12 -6.55
CA VAL A 48 -8.95 -4.54 -5.23
C VAL A 48 -9.16 -3.03 -5.24
N ALA A 49 -8.62 -2.33 -6.23
CA ALA A 49 -8.72 -0.88 -6.35
C ALA A 49 -10.16 -0.37 -6.53
N LEU A 50 -10.99 -1.08 -7.31
CA LEU A 50 -12.34 -0.62 -7.65
C LEU A 50 -13.44 -1.12 -6.70
N ARG A 51 -13.23 -2.27 -6.04
CA ARG A 51 -14.27 -2.97 -5.26
C ARG A 51 -13.77 -3.59 -3.96
N GLY A 52 -12.46 -3.74 -3.79
CA GLY A 52 -11.86 -4.41 -2.64
C GLY A 52 -11.45 -3.47 -1.50
N LEU A 53 -11.64 -2.16 -1.62
CA LEU A 53 -11.28 -1.18 -0.58
C LEU A 53 -12.51 -0.34 -0.20
N LEU A 54 -12.42 0.35 0.94
CA LEU A 54 -13.50 1.22 1.42
C LEU A 54 -13.82 2.34 0.43
N HIS A 55 -12.78 2.88 -0.21
CA HIS A 55 -12.90 3.88 -1.26
C HIS A 55 -12.25 3.36 -2.54
N ARG A 56 -12.82 3.72 -3.68
CA ARG A 56 -12.20 3.46 -4.97
C ARG A 56 -10.84 4.14 -5.04
N ARG A 57 -9.89 3.44 -5.64
CA ARG A 57 -8.53 3.91 -5.93
C ARG A 57 -8.22 3.65 -7.39
N GLU A 58 -7.24 4.40 -7.89
CA GLU A 58 -6.62 4.07 -9.17
C GLU A 58 -5.81 2.77 -9.02
N PRO A 59 -5.88 1.81 -9.97
CA PRO A 59 -5.08 0.59 -9.94
C PRO A 59 -3.58 0.86 -9.77
N GLU A 60 -3.05 1.91 -10.38
CA GLU A 60 -1.65 2.35 -10.27
C GLU A 60 -1.29 2.73 -8.83
N THR A 61 -2.24 3.26 -8.06
CA THR A 61 -2.02 3.59 -6.64
C THR A 61 -1.81 2.32 -5.82
N VAL A 62 -2.64 1.29 -6.05
CA VAL A 62 -2.50 0.00 -5.37
C VAL A 62 -1.21 -0.70 -5.79
N LYS A 63 -0.88 -0.69 -7.08
CA LYS A 63 0.41 -1.18 -7.60
C LYS A 63 1.59 -0.51 -6.88
N GLY A 64 1.57 0.82 -6.77
CA GLY A 64 2.62 1.58 -6.08
C GLY A 64 2.69 1.35 -4.57
N TRP A 65 1.62 0.87 -3.92
CA TRP A 65 1.68 0.43 -2.52
C TRP A 65 2.39 -0.93 -2.40
N ILE A 66 2.09 -1.85 -3.33
CA ILE A 66 2.71 -3.18 -3.36
C ILE A 66 4.20 -3.06 -3.65
N GLU A 67 4.60 -2.28 -4.66
CA GLU A 67 6.01 -2.08 -5.02
C GLU A 67 6.82 -1.52 -3.84
N ARG A 68 6.27 -0.57 -3.09
CA ARG A 68 6.92 -0.04 -1.88
C ARG A 68 7.01 -1.06 -0.76
N TYR A 69 5.97 -1.85 -0.56
CA TYR A 69 6.00 -2.91 0.44
C TYR A 69 7.06 -3.97 0.09
N LEU A 70 7.17 -4.36 -1.18
CA LEU A 70 8.21 -5.29 -1.63
C LEU A 70 9.63 -4.72 -1.46
N ALA A 71 9.80 -3.41 -1.62
CA ALA A 71 11.11 -2.77 -1.48
C ALA A 71 11.51 -2.48 -0.02
N GLU A 72 10.55 -2.11 0.84
CA GLU A 72 10.81 -1.55 2.19
C GLU A 72 10.12 -2.30 3.32
N GLY A 73 9.37 -3.36 3.03
CA GLY A 73 8.49 -4.03 3.98
C GLY A 73 7.40 -3.10 4.52
N THR A 74 7.05 -3.27 5.79
CA THR A 74 5.98 -2.52 6.45
C THR A 74 6.25 -1.01 6.54
N LYS A 75 7.52 -0.60 6.54
CA LYS A 75 7.91 0.83 6.45
C LYS A 75 7.41 1.50 5.17
N GLY A 76 7.34 0.75 4.07
CA GLY A 76 6.83 1.23 2.78
C GLY A 76 5.33 1.58 2.79
N LEU A 77 4.60 1.16 3.83
CA LEU A 77 3.18 1.47 4.01
C LEU A 77 2.95 2.88 4.58
N GLU A 78 3.98 3.52 5.12
CA GLU A 78 3.86 4.88 5.65
C GLU A 78 3.99 5.94 4.54
N ILE A 79 3.61 7.18 4.85
CA ILE A 79 3.94 8.32 3.98
C ILE A 79 5.34 8.80 4.36
N ARG A 80 6.27 8.80 3.40
CA ARG A 80 7.62 9.33 3.63
C ARG A 80 7.58 10.83 3.96
N PRO A 81 8.42 11.29 4.89
CA PRO A 81 8.61 12.73 5.12
C PRO A 81 9.16 13.40 3.85
N GLY A 82 8.80 14.66 3.62
CA GLY A 82 9.25 15.43 2.44
C GLY A 82 8.44 15.22 1.16
N ARG A 83 7.25 14.63 1.24
CA ARG A 83 6.32 14.57 0.09
C ARG A 83 5.71 15.96 -0.15
N GLY A 84 6.17 16.65 -1.19
CA GLY A 84 5.71 18.00 -1.58
C GLY A 84 6.78 18.77 -2.35
N ARG A 85 6.42 19.88 -2.99
CA ARG A 85 7.41 20.79 -3.60
C ARG A 85 8.23 21.40 -2.47
N LYS A 86 9.56 21.29 -2.53
CA LYS A 86 10.44 22.02 -1.61
C LYS A 86 10.17 23.53 -1.77
N PRO A 87 10.06 24.30 -0.67
CA PRO A 87 9.85 25.74 -0.76
C PRO A 87 10.96 26.37 -1.61
N VAL A 88 10.59 27.28 -2.51
CA VAL A 88 11.50 27.94 -3.48
C VAL A 88 12.15 29.19 -2.86
N PHE A 89 11.66 29.64 -1.71
CA PHE A 89 12.11 30.86 -1.05
C PHE A 89 12.97 30.54 0.17
N SER A 90 14.23 30.93 0.11
CA SER A 90 15.10 31.10 1.27
C SER A 90 15.39 32.59 1.40
N PRO A 91 14.91 33.31 2.44
CA PRO A 91 15.31 34.69 2.66
C PRO A 91 16.80 34.71 3.01
N SER A 92 17.61 35.34 2.16
CA SER A 92 18.97 35.75 2.52
C SER A 92 18.84 36.99 3.38
N GLY A 93 19.23 36.88 4.65
CA GLY A 93 19.48 38.04 5.52
C GLY A 93 20.84 38.66 5.23
#